data_AF-A0A949H815-F1
#
_entry.id   AF-A0A949H815-F1
#
_cell.length_a   1.000
_cell.length_b   1.000
_cell.length_c   1.000
_cell.angle_alpha   90.00
_cell.angle_beta   90.00
_cell.angle_gamma   90.00
#
_symmetry.space_group_name_H-M   'P 1'
#
loop_
_entity.id
_entity.type
_entity.pdbx_description
1 polymer ?
#
loop_
_entity_poly.entity_id
_entity_poly.type
_entity_poly.pdbx_seq_one_letter_code
_entity_poly.pdbx_strand_id
1 'polypeptide(L)'
;MSVVLSTLVLANAARTIGIVLGVLLLLAFAVAIAFNLRKGRAEVGSEIELAANRKPYLDDDQLETTKLDRTLGAGLVLLAVIGIALPLYWLAEPSRQSNAVNAFQEEAIKRGENIYVNGAQCASCHGPLGVGGVANYTITDPAT
;
A
#
# COMPACT_ATOMS: atom_id res chain seq x y z
N MET A 1 -24.64 12.10 9.89
CA MET A 1 -24.96 11.38 8.64
C MET A 1 -24.14 11.87 7.43
N SER A 2 -24.00 13.18 7.21
CA SER A 2 -23.21 13.73 6.09
C SER A 2 -21.71 13.36 6.13
N VAL A 3 -21.06 13.42 7.31
CA VAL A 3 -19.62 13.13 7.45
C VAL A 3 -19.27 11.67 7.14
N VAL A 4 -20.11 10.72 7.56
CA VAL A 4 -19.91 9.27 7.33
C VAL A 4 -20.10 8.91 5.86
N LEU A 5 -21.05 9.55 5.17
CA LEU A 5 -21.26 9.37 3.75
C LEU A 5 -20.06 9.92 2.95
N SER A 6 -19.53 11.08 3.34
CA SER A 6 -18.33 11.67 2.73
C SER A 6 -17.09 10.80 2.88
N THR A 7 -16.82 10.22 4.06
CA THR A 7 -15.64 9.36 4.29
C THR A 7 -15.73 8.03 3.54
N LEU A 8 -16.91 7.41 3.45
CA LEU A 8 -17.12 6.20 2.65
C LEU A 8 -16.93 6.45 1.14
N VAL A 9 -17.40 7.59 0.63
CA VAL A 9 -17.19 8.00 -0.76
C VAL A 9 -15.70 8.26 -1.05
N LEU A 10 -15.00 8.95 -0.14
CA LEU A 10 -13.55 9.22 -0.26
C LEU A 10 -12.71 7.93 -0.21
N ALA A 11 -13.01 6.99 0.69
CA ALA A 11 -12.30 5.72 0.79
C ALA A 11 -12.49 4.85 -0.46
N ASN A 12 -13.70 4.81 -1.01
CA ASN A 12 -13.99 4.09 -2.25
C ASN A 12 -13.37 4.79 -3.48
N ALA A 13 -13.37 6.12 -3.52
CA ALA A 13 -12.74 6.90 -4.57
C ALA A 13 -11.23 6.68 -4.60
N ALA A 14 -10.54 6.73 -3.45
CA ALA A 14 -9.10 6.49 -3.36
C ALA A 14 -8.71 5.07 -3.83
N ARG A 15 -9.46 4.05 -3.40
CA ARG A 15 -9.26 2.66 -3.86
C ARG A 15 -9.49 2.52 -5.37
N THR A 16 -10.54 3.14 -5.90
CA THR A 16 -10.87 3.11 -7.33
C THR A 16 -9.80 3.80 -8.16
N ILE A 17 -9.35 4.99 -7.74
CA ILE A 17 -8.25 5.73 -8.37
C ILE A 17 -6.97 4.89 -8.38
N GLY A 18 -6.64 4.26 -7.26
CA GLY A 18 -5.47 3.38 -7.16
C GLY A 18 -5.52 2.19 -8.12
N ILE A 19 -6.68 1.53 -8.23
CA ILE A 19 -6.87 0.41 -9.17
C ILE A 19 -6.76 0.88 -10.62
N VAL A 20 -7.40 2.01 -10.97
CA VAL A 20 -7.35 2.56 -12.34
C VAL A 20 -5.92 2.93 -12.72
N LEU A 21 -5.19 3.63 -11.85
CA LEU A 21 -3.77 3.95 -12.08
C LEU A 21 -2.91 2.69 -12.23
N GLY A 22 -3.13 1.68 -11.37
CA GLY A 22 -2.43 0.40 -11.45
C GLY A 22 -2.66 -0.31 -12.79
N VAL A 23 -3.91 -0.36 -13.28
CA VAL A 23 -4.25 -0.95 -14.58
C VAL A 23 -3.60 -0.17 -15.73
N LEU A 24 -3.64 1.17 -15.69
CA LEU A 24 -3.00 2.00 -16.71
C LEU A 24 -1.49 1.78 -16.77
N LEU A 25 -0.81 1.71 -15.62
CA LEU A 25 0.62 1.43 -15.55
C LEU A 25 0.95 0.03 -16.08
N LEU A 26 0.15 -0.99 -15.74
CA LEU A 26 0.33 -2.35 -16.26
C LEU A 26 0.14 -2.40 -17.78
N LEU A 27 -0.86 -1.72 -18.33
CA LEU A 27 -1.07 -1.62 -19.77
C LEU A 27 0.09 -0.90 -20.45
N ALA A 28 0.54 0.24 -19.91
CA ALA A 28 1.70 0.97 -20.43
C ALA A 28 2.97 0.10 -20.43
N PHE A 29 3.18 -0.68 -19.37
CA PHE A 29 4.30 -1.62 -19.25
C PHE A 29 4.20 -2.76 -20.27
N ALA A 30 3.03 -3.38 -20.44
CA ALA A 30 2.81 -4.44 -21.43
C ALA A 30 3.03 -3.92 -22.86
N VAL A 31 2.56 -2.70 -23.16
CA VAL A 31 2.81 -2.02 -24.43
C VAL A 31 4.30 -1.77 -24.62
N ALA A 32 5.00 -1.26 -23.61
CA ALA A 32 6.44 -1.04 -23.67
C ALA A 32 7.21 -2.34 -23.93
N ILE A 33 6.85 -3.43 -23.26
CA ILE A 33 7.43 -4.77 -23.52
C ILE A 33 7.17 -5.17 -24.97
N ALA A 34 5.93 -5.08 -25.45
CA ALA A 34 5.59 -5.47 -26.82
C ALA A 34 6.40 -4.67 -27.87
N PHE A 35 6.59 -3.37 -27.65
CA PHE A 35 7.43 -2.54 -28.52
C PHE A 35 8.91 -2.92 -28.45
N ASN A 36 9.46 -3.19 -27.27
CA ASN A 36 10.85 -3.62 -27.11
C ASN A 36 11.10 -5.00 -27.76
N LEU A 37 10.18 -5.95 -27.55
CA LEU A 37 10.24 -7.27 -28.20
C LEU A 37 10.14 -7.16 -29.73
N ARG A 38 9.29 -6.27 -30.25
CA ARG A 38 9.22 -6.00 -31.69
C ARG A 38 10.50 -5.42 -32.25
N LYS A 39 11.11 -4.44 -31.55
CA LYS A 39 12.39 -3.85 -31.95
C LYS A 39 13.54 -4.87 -31.92
N GLY A 40 13.51 -5.81 -30.98
CA GLY A 40 14.53 -6.87 -30.86
C GLY A 40 14.45 -7.98 -31.91
N ARG A 41 13.47 -7.96 -32.83
CA ARG A 41 13.31 -8.96 -33.91
C ARG A 41 13.99 -8.57 -35.23
N ALA A 42 14.86 -7.55 -35.23
CA ALA A 42 15.69 -7.26 -36.40
C ALA A 42 16.52 -8.51 -36.77
N GLU A 43 16.75 -8.72 -38.07
CA GLU A 43 17.40 -9.93 -38.60
C GLU A 43 18.86 -10.07 -38.14
N VAL A 44 19.31 -11.32 -37.92
CA VAL A 44 20.72 -11.64 -37.63
C VAL A 44 21.56 -11.20 -38.82
N GLY A 45 22.55 -10.33 -38.60
CA GLY A 45 23.36 -9.70 -39.65
C GLY A 45 22.96 -8.27 -40.05
N SER A 46 21.84 -7.72 -39.57
CA SER A 46 21.52 -6.27 -39.72
C SER A 46 22.35 -5.36 -38.80
N GLU A 47 23.32 -5.93 -38.11
CA GLU A 47 24.04 -5.40 -36.95
C GLU A 47 25.51 -5.04 -37.20
N ILE A 48 25.97 -5.00 -38.46
CA ILE A 48 27.29 -4.43 -38.81
C ILE A 48 27.21 -2.89 -38.78
N GLU A 49 26.72 -2.38 -37.66
CA GLU A 49 26.91 -1.02 -37.20
C GLU A 49 28.16 -1.06 -36.31
N LEU A 50 29.03 -0.05 -36.43
CA LEU A 50 30.18 0.08 -35.54
C LEU A 50 29.69 -0.10 -34.08
N ALA A 51 30.29 -1.01 -33.30
CA ALA A 51 29.83 -1.28 -31.94
C ALA A 51 29.60 0.04 -31.19
N ALA A 52 28.52 0.17 -30.41
CA ALA A 52 28.14 1.47 -29.83
C ALA A 52 29.27 2.15 -29.04
N ASN A 53 30.14 1.36 -28.39
CA ASN A 53 31.33 1.85 -27.68
C ASN A 53 32.50 2.29 -28.59
N ARG A 54 32.48 1.93 -29.88
CA ARG A 54 33.47 2.32 -30.89
C ARG A 54 33.01 3.53 -31.71
N LYS A 55 31.72 3.89 -31.66
CA LYS A 55 31.22 5.10 -32.32
C LYS A 55 31.76 6.31 -31.57
N PRO A 56 32.25 7.37 -32.26
CA PRO A 56 32.55 8.64 -31.61
C PRO A 56 31.34 9.06 -30.77
N TYR A 57 31.58 9.34 -29.50
CA TYR A 57 30.53 9.74 -28.59
C TYR A 57 30.22 11.24 -28.76
N LEU A 58 29.37 11.78 -27.90
CA LEU A 58 29.16 13.23 -27.81
C LEU A 58 30.49 13.93 -27.55
N ASP A 59 30.67 15.12 -28.13
CA ASP A 59 31.80 15.97 -27.82
C ASP A 59 31.75 16.47 -26.37
N ASP A 60 32.87 17.00 -25.89
CA ASP A 60 33.03 17.41 -24.49
C ASP A 60 32.03 18.50 -24.11
N ASP A 61 31.83 19.50 -24.98
CA ASP A 61 30.87 20.59 -24.73
C ASP A 61 29.46 20.04 -24.57
N GLN A 62 29.04 19.08 -25.41
CA GLN A 62 27.74 18.41 -25.29
C GLN A 62 27.60 17.54 -24.04
N LEU A 63 28.69 16.90 -23.59
CA LEU A 63 28.70 16.09 -22.38
C LEU A 63 28.58 16.94 -21.13
N GLU A 64 29.38 18.01 -21.03
CA GLU A 64 29.45 18.87 -19.85
C GLU A 64 28.25 19.81 -19.71
N THR A 65 27.60 20.16 -20.82
CA THR A 65 26.41 21.01 -20.81
C THR A 65 25.15 20.17 -20.93
N THR A 66 24.67 19.97 -22.16
CA THR A 66 23.33 19.47 -22.48
C THR A 66 23.03 18.14 -21.78
N LYS A 67 23.97 17.20 -21.82
CA LYS A 67 23.74 15.88 -21.21
C LYS A 67 23.81 15.96 -19.69
N LEU A 68 24.87 16.54 -19.14
CA LEU A 68 25.05 16.65 -17.69
C LEU A 68 23.92 17.47 -17.05
N ASP A 69 23.62 18.66 -17.57
CA ASP A 69 22.54 19.53 -17.08
C ASP A 69 21.18 18.85 -17.12
N ARG A 70 20.88 18.09 -18.17
CA ARG A 70 19.62 17.34 -18.26
C ARG A 70 19.55 16.25 -17.19
N THR A 71 20.64 15.54 -16.94
CA THR A 71 20.68 14.49 -15.92
C THR A 71 20.63 15.05 -14.50
N LEU A 72 21.40 16.10 -14.21
CA LEU A 72 21.38 16.80 -12.93
C LEU A 72 20.04 17.49 -12.69
N GLY A 73 19.46 18.12 -13.72
CA GLY A 73 18.13 18.71 -13.66
C GLY A 73 17.05 17.68 -13.33
N ALA A 74 17.10 16.49 -13.95
CA ALA A 74 16.20 15.39 -13.57
C ALA A 74 16.40 14.95 -12.11
N GLY A 75 17.65 14.88 -11.65
CA GLY A 75 17.98 14.60 -10.25
C GLY A 75 17.42 15.66 -9.29
N LEU A 76 17.57 16.94 -9.62
CA LEU A 76 17.05 18.06 -8.83
C LEU A 76 15.52 18.04 -8.76
N VAL A 77 14.84 17.75 -9.87
CA VAL A 77 13.38 17.62 -9.90
C VAL A 77 12.93 16.48 -8.99
N LEU A 78 13.59 15.30 -9.06
CA LEU A 78 13.25 14.18 -8.20
C LEU A 78 13.48 14.51 -6.72
N LEU A 79 14.59 15.19 -6.40
CA LEU A 79 14.87 15.66 -5.04
C LEU A 79 13.80 16.63 -4.55
N ALA A 80 13.37 17.58 -5.39
CA ALA A 80 12.29 18.51 -5.05
C ALA A 80 10.96 17.77 -4.81
N VAL A 81 10.63 16.78 -5.66
CA VAL A 81 9.42 15.96 -5.50
C VAL A 81 9.46 15.23 -4.16
N ILE A 82 10.54 14.52 -3.83
CA ILE A 82 10.65 13.78 -2.56
C ILE A 82 10.67 14.74 -1.37
N GLY A 83 11.41 15.84 -1.48
CA GLY A 83 11.55 16.86 -0.43
C GLY A 83 10.23 17.57 -0.09
N ILE A 84 9.28 17.65 -1.02
CA ILE A 84 7.95 18.21 -0.78
C ILE A 84 6.94 17.13 -0.41
N ALA A 85 6.94 15.98 -1.12
CA ALA A 85 5.95 14.93 -0.95
C ALA A 85 6.00 14.30 0.45
N LEU A 86 7.21 14.07 1.01
CA LEU A 86 7.35 13.45 2.34
C LEU A 86 6.78 14.34 3.46
N PRO A 87 7.14 15.63 3.59
CA PRO A 87 6.51 16.52 4.56
C PRO A 87 4.98 16.60 4.40
N LEU A 88 4.47 16.69 3.17
CA LEU A 88 3.02 16.71 2.93
C LEU A 88 2.34 15.41 3.37
N TYR A 89 2.97 14.26 3.14
CA TYR A 89 2.48 12.97 3.62
C TYR A 89 2.43 12.93 5.16
N TRP A 90 3.44 13.47 5.84
CA TRP A 90 3.50 13.51 7.31
C TRP A 90 2.51 14.49 7.96
N LEU A 91 1.94 15.44 7.23
CA LEU A 91 0.85 16.29 7.77
C LEU A 91 -0.35 15.47 8.24
N ALA A 92 -0.59 14.30 7.62
CA ALA A 92 -1.64 13.37 8.00
C ALA A 92 -1.18 12.29 9.02
N GLU A 93 0.05 12.37 9.54
CA GLU A 93 0.57 11.40 10.52
C GLU A 93 -0.28 11.32 11.79
N PRO A 94 -0.71 12.43 12.44
CA PRO A 94 -1.45 12.33 13.69
C PRO A 94 -2.77 11.57 13.56
N SER A 95 -3.51 11.78 12.46
CA SER A 95 -4.77 11.08 12.21
C SER A 95 -4.55 9.61 11.88
N ARG A 96 -3.47 9.26 11.15
CA ARG A 96 -3.08 7.87 10.94
C ARG A 96 -2.73 7.16 12.25
N GLN A 97 -1.99 7.82 13.13
CA GLN A 97 -1.64 7.27 14.44
C GLN A 97 -2.88 7.07 15.31
N SER A 98 -3.79 8.05 15.39
CA SER A 98 -5.05 7.89 16.15
C SER A 98 -5.94 6.79 15.60
N ASN A 99 -6.03 6.67 14.27
CA ASN A 99 -6.80 5.61 13.64
C ASN A 99 -6.18 4.23 13.88
N ALA A 100 -4.84 4.13 13.91
CA ALA A 100 -4.16 2.89 14.25
C ALA A 100 -4.47 2.46 15.69
N VAL A 101 -4.43 3.39 16.65
CA VAL A 101 -4.80 3.10 18.06
C VAL A 101 -6.24 2.59 18.17
N ASN A 102 -7.19 3.27 17.52
CA ASN A 102 -8.60 2.85 17.51
C ASN A 102 -8.76 1.45 16.89
N ALA A 103 -8.11 1.20 15.75
CA ALA A 103 -8.17 -0.10 15.08
C ALA A 103 -7.58 -1.23 15.94
N PHE A 104 -6.47 -0.97 16.65
CA PHE A 104 -5.90 -1.93 17.60
C PHE A 104 -6.86 -2.24 18.75
N GLN A 105 -7.54 -1.22 19.29
CA GLN A 105 -8.51 -1.41 20.36
C GLN A 105 -9.73 -2.22 19.90
N GLU A 106 -10.31 -1.88 18.74
CA GLU A 106 -11.44 -2.60 18.16
C GLU A 106 -11.10 -4.08 17.91
N GLU A 107 -9.92 -4.34 17.35
CA GLU A 107 -9.47 -5.71 17.10
C GLU A 107 -9.19 -6.47 18.40
N ALA A 108 -8.65 -5.81 19.43
CA ALA A 108 -8.45 -6.41 20.74
C ALA A 108 -9.79 -6.78 21.41
N ILE A 109 -10.78 -5.90 21.36
CA ILE A 109 -12.14 -6.17 21.88
C ILE A 109 -12.76 -7.36 21.14
N LYS A 110 -12.73 -7.33 19.81
CA LYS A 110 -13.29 -8.40 18.97
C LYS A 110 -12.65 -9.76 19.22
N ARG A 111 -11.31 -9.80 19.35
CA ARG A 111 -10.59 -11.03 19.69
C ARG A 111 -10.91 -11.50 21.10
N GLY A 112 -10.97 -10.59 22.07
CA GLY A 112 -11.34 -10.88 23.45
C GLY A 112 -12.75 -11.49 23.54
N GLU A 113 -13.71 -10.89 22.85
CA GLU A 113 -15.08 -11.41 22.76
C GLU A 113 -15.10 -12.80 22.13
N ASN A 114 -14.40 -13.02 21.02
CA ASN A 114 -14.35 -14.33 20.38
C ASN A 114 -13.74 -15.40 21.29
N ILE A 115 -12.68 -15.06 22.05
CA ILE A 115 -12.09 -15.98 23.04
C ILE A 115 -13.10 -16.25 24.16
N TYR A 116 -13.75 -15.21 24.68
CA TYR A 116 -14.71 -15.31 25.78
C TYR A 116 -15.93 -16.18 25.44
N VAL A 117 -16.47 -16.01 24.23
CA VAL A 117 -17.69 -16.69 23.77
C VAL A 117 -17.38 -18.04 23.13
N ASN A 118 -16.50 -18.09 22.13
CA ASN A 118 -16.31 -19.25 21.27
C ASN A 118 -15.07 -20.08 21.62
N GLY A 119 -13.98 -19.42 22.03
CA GLY A 119 -12.69 -20.07 22.26
C GLY A 119 -12.62 -20.82 23.60
N ALA A 120 -12.51 -20.07 24.68
CA ALA A 120 -12.46 -20.58 26.05
C ALA A 120 -13.84 -20.83 26.66
N GLN A 121 -14.91 -20.36 25.99
CA GLN A 121 -16.31 -20.56 26.39
C GLN A 121 -16.60 -20.11 27.83
N CYS A 122 -15.90 -19.07 28.31
CA CYS A 122 -16.13 -18.45 29.61
C CYS A 122 -17.59 -18.00 29.77
N ALA A 123 -18.22 -17.57 28.67
CA ALA A 123 -19.63 -17.19 28.60
C ALA A 123 -20.60 -18.30 29.07
N SER A 124 -20.23 -19.58 28.95
CA SER A 124 -21.08 -20.70 29.39
C SER A 124 -21.30 -20.73 30.90
N CYS A 125 -20.36 -20.19 31.69
CA CYS A 125 -20.50 -20.08 33.13
C CYS A 125 -20.77 -18.64 33.59
N HIS A 126 -20.16 -17.66 32.92
CA HIS A 126 -20.20 -16.24 33.29
C HIS A 126 -21.23 -15.43 32.50
N GLY A 127 -22.03 -16.05 31.63
CA GLY A 127 -23.08 -15.39 30.86
C GLY A 127 -22.56 -14.53 29.70
N PRO A 128 -23.39 -14.24 28.68
CA PRO A 128 -23.02 -13.27 27.65
C PRO A 128 -22.78 -11.90 28.31
N LEU A 129 -21.73 -11.20 27.88
CA LEU A 129 -21.30 -9.91 28.44
C LEU A 129 -20.90 -9.95 29.94
N GLY A 130 -20.70 -11.12 30.55
CA GLY A 130 -20.23 -11.23 31.93
C GLY A 130 -21.30 -11.04 33.02
N VAL A 131 -22.58 -11.22 32.69
CA VAL A 131 -23.70 -11.05 33.65
C VAL A 131 -23.74 -12.10 34.77
N GLY A 132 -23.04 -13.23 34.60
CA GLY A 132 -22.96 -14.31 35.58
C GLY A 132 -24.25 -15.16 35.68
N GLY A 133 -24.19 -16.19 36.52
CA GLY A 133 -25.38 -16.91 37.00
C GLY A 133 -26.11 -17.80 35.98
N VAL A 134 -25.51 -18.06 34.81
CA VAL A 134 -26.12 -18.89 33.76
C VAL A 134 -25.74 -20.37 33.82
N ALA A 135 -24.72 -20.72 34.62
CA ALA A 135 -24.30 -22.10 34.78
C ALA A 135 -25.36 -22.90 35.54
N ASN A 136 -25.82 -24.00 34.94
CA ASN A 136 -26.62 -24.97 35.67
C ASN A 136 -25.73 -25.66 36.72
N TYR A 137 -26.15 -25.60 37.98
CA TYR A 137 -25.53 -26.33 39.08
C TYR A 137 -26.58 -27.20 39.76
N THR A 138 -26.13 -28.34 40.30
CA THR A 138 -26.95 -29.20 41.14
C THR A 138 -26.64 -28.85 42.59
N ILE A 139 -27.67 -28.50 43.38
CA ILE A 139 -27.51 -28.40 44.84
C ILE A 139 -27.33 -29.83 45.35
N THR A 140 -26.13 -30.13 45.86
CA THR A 140 -25.89 -31.36 46.60
C THR A 140 -26.27 -31.10 48.05
N ASP A 141 -27.18 -31.91 48.57
CA ASP A 141 -27.62 -31.85 49.96
C ASP A 141 -26.40 -32.08 50.88
N PRO A 142 -26.05 -31.16 51.79
CA PRO A 142 -24.97 -31.36 52.72
C PRO A 142 -25.39 -32.38 53.78
N ALA A 143 -25.27 -33.66 53.42
CA ALA A 143 -25.33 -34.84 54.28
C ALA A 143 -26.50 -34.88 55.29
N THR A 144 -27.50 -35.70 54.99
CA THR A 144 -28.18 -36.48 56.04
C THR A 144 -27.19 -37.36 56.78
#